data_AF-A0A918WML1-F1
#
_entry.id   AF-A0A918WML1-F1
#
_cell.length_a   1.000
_cell.length_b   1.000
_cell.length_c   1.000
_cell.angle_alpha   90.00
_cell.angle_beta   90.00
_cell.angle_gamma   90.00
#
_symmetry.space_group_name_H-M   'P 1'
#
loop_
_entity.id
_entity.type
_entity.pdbx_description
1 polymer ?
#
loop_
_entity_poly.entity_id
_entity_poly.type
_entity_poly.pdbx_seq_one_letter_code
_entity_poly.pdbx_strand_id
1 'polypeptide(L)'
;MAHELNHIIVHCKDRRESAAFVSELLGCEPPVDVHHFTQLKTSNGVDIDFADFAVKPEDLNSSHLAFLISEEEFDATYARITERGLQHWADPYRTTEGINRNDGGRGVYVWDPGGTIAVEFITRPYGSGS
;
A
#
# COMPACT_ATOMS: atom_id res chain seq x y z
N MET A 1 3.77 -26.25 11.50
CA MET A 1 4.92 -25.51 12.05
C MET A 1 4.61 -24.04 11.89
N ALA A 2 4.80 -23.22 12.93
CA ALA A 2 4.59 -21.80 12.83
C ALA A 2 5.79 -21.18 12.10
N HIS A 3 5.53 -20.61 10.93
CA HIS A 3 6.48 -19.83 10.15
C HIS A 3 5.80 -18.49 9.89
N GLU A 4 6.44 -17.40 10.29
CA GLU A 4 5.89 -16.05 10.18
C GLU A 4 6.74 -15.24 9.20
N LEU A 5 6.07 -14.47 8.37
CA LEU A 5 6.73 -13.44 7.58
C LEU A 5 7.05 -12.29 8.52
N ASN A 6 8.33 -11.99 8.73
CA ASN A 6 8.73 -10.91 9.64
C ASN A 6 8.84 -9.56 8.92
N HIS A 7 9.42 -9.55 7.72
CA HIS A 7 9.53 -8.34 6.90
C HIS A 7 9.70 -8.69 5.41
N ILE A 8 9.42 -7.70 4.56
CA ILE A 8 9.68 -7.74 3.11
C ILE A 8 10.41 -6.47 2.66
N ILE A 9 11.24 -6.58 1.63
CA ILE A 9 11.85 -5.43 0.97
C ILE A 9 11.03 -5.06 -0.27
N VAL A 10 10.67 -3.78 -0.38
CA VAL A 10 10.02 -3.21 -1.57
C VAL A 10 10.99 -2.23 -2.24
N HIS A 11 11.38 -2.55 -3.47
CA HIS A 11 12.23 -1.66 -4.26
C HIS A 11 11.39 -0.56 -4.89
N CYS A 12 11.81 0.69 -4.73
CA CYS A 12 11.10 1.87 -5.19
C CYS A 12 12.09 2.96 -5.64
N LYS A 13 11.57 4.05 -6.22
CA LYS A 13 12.41 5.16 -6.69
C LYS A 13 12.96 6.03 -5.57
N ASP A 14 12.15 6.30 -4.55
CA ASP A 14 12.55 7.03 -3.34
C ASP A 14 11.92 6.34 -2.13
N ARG A 15 12.75 5.78 -1.26
CA ARG A 15 12.25 4.97 -0.15
C ARG A 15 11.51 5.79 0.91
N ARG A 16 11.86 7.06 1.09
CA ARG A 16 11.24 7.92 2.10
C ARG A 16 9.90 8.43 1.60
N GLU A 17 9.84 8.83 0.33
CA GLU A 17 8.61 9.29 -0.30
C GLU A 17 7.57 8.17 -0.37
N SER A 18 7.93 6.99 -0.88
CA SER A 18 7.00 5.85 -0.98
C SER A 18 6.55 5.36 0.41
N ALA A 19 7.45 5.28 1.40
CA ALA A 19 7.08 4.86 2.75
C ALA A 19 6.16 5.87 3.45
N ALA A 20 6.49 7.16 3.37
CA ALA A 20 5.67 8.23 3.93
C ALA A 20 4.27 8.22 3.29
N PHE A 21 4.21 8.14 1.96
CA PHE A 21 2.96 8.05 1.21
C PHE A 21 2.05 6.92 1.72
N VAL A 22 2.57 5.69 1.85
CA VAL A 22 1.77 4.55 2.33
C VAL A 22 1.33 4.76 3.79
N SER A 23 2.23 5.23 4.67
CA SER A 23 1.90 5.48 6.08
C SER A 23 0.82 6.55 6.27
N GLU A 24 0.88 7.62 5.48
CA GLU A 24 -0.09 8.71 5.51
C GLU A 24 -1.47 8.25 5.05
N LEU A 25 -1.53 7.44 3.99
CA LEU A 25 -2.80 6.89 3.52
C LEU A 25 -3.42 5.94 4.54
N LEU A 26 -2.61 5.07 5.16
CA LEU A 26 -3.04 4.22 6.28
C LEU A 26 -3.44 5.03 7.52
N GLY A 27 -2.84 6.21 7.72
CA GLY A 27 -3.01 6.99 8.94
C GLY A 27 -2.34 6.34 10.15
N CYS A 28 -1.25 5.60 9.92
CA CYS A 28 -0.46 4.96 10.97
C CYS A 28 0.76 5.81 11.33
N GLU A 29 1.59 5.29 12.24
CA GLU A 29 2.82 5.97 12.65
C GLU A 29 3.79 6.18 11.47
N PRO A 30 4.50 7.32 11.42
CA PRO A 30 5.47 7.58 10.38
C PRO A 30 6.54 6.48 10.29
N PRO A 31 7.03 6.16 9.07
CA PRO A 31 8.08 5.18 8.90
C PRO A 31 9.41 5.72 9.45
N VAL A 32 10.29 4.82 9.84
CA VAL A 32 11.60 5.15 10.43
C VAL A 32 12.74 4.64 9.57
N ASP A 33 13.82 5.41 9.48
CA ASP A 33 15.03 4.95 8.82
C ASP A 33 15.72 3.88 9.69
N VAL A 34 15.89 2.68 9.13
CA VAL A 34 16.56 1.54 9.76
C VAL A 34 17.64 1.05 8.81
N HIS A 35 18.91 1.25 9.19
CA HIS A 35 20.06 0.96 8.34
C HIS A 35 19.97 1.67 6.96
N HIS A 36 19.77 0.89 5.89
CA HIS A 36 19.66 1.38 4.52
C HIS A 36 18.20 1.46 4.04
N PHE A 37 17.23 1.15 4.91
CA PHE A 37 15.81 1.08 4.59
C PHE A 37 15.04 2.21 5.26
N THR A 38 13.85 2.49 4.74
CA THR A 38 12.83 3.26 5.45
C THR A 38 11.69 2.28 5.75
N GLN A 39 11.50 1.96 7.02
CA GLN A 39 10.66 0.86 7.48
C GLN A 39 9.29 1.35 7.91
N LEU A 40 8.25 0.72 7.37
CA LEU A 40 6.86 0.87 7.79
C LEU A 40 6.42 -0.34 8.62
N LYS A 41 5.86 -0.10 9.81
CA LYS A 41 5.28 -1.16 10.64
C LYS A 41 3.82 -1.38 10.29
N THR A 42 3.41 -2.64 10.21
CA THR A 42 2.01 -3.04 10.01
C THR A 42 1.44 -3.67 11.28
N SER A 43 0.11 -3.64 11.41
CA SER A 43 -0.58 -4.14 12.60
C SER A 43 -0.52 -5.66 12.79
N ASN A 44 -0.22 -6.41 11.71
CA ASN A 44 -0.05 -7.87 11.77
C ASN A 44 1.42 -8.30 11.96
N GLY A 45 2.33 -7.38 12.26
CA GLY A 45 3.72 -7.69 12.61
C GLY A 45 4.64 -7.99 11.43
N VAL A 46 4.21 -7.68 10.20
CA VAL A 46 5.04 -7.79 8.98
C VAL A 46 5.58 -6.41 8.63
N ASP A 47 6.87 -6.16 8.84
CA ASP A 47 7.45 -4.86 8.50
C ASP A 47 7.68 -4.75 6.97
N ILE A 48 7.52 -3.54 6.41
CA ILE A 48 7.79 -3.25 5.00
C ILE A 48 9.01 -2.32 4.93
N ASP A 49 10.10 -2.83 4.38
CA ASP A 49 11.37 -2.12 4.24
C ASP A 49 11.48 -1.55 2.81
N PHE A 50 11.27 -0.24 2.67
CA PHE A 50 11.42 0.43 1.38
C PHE A 50 12.90 0.66 1.06
N ALA A 51 13.30 0.37 -0.18
CA ALA A 51 14.69 0.44 -0.64
C ALA A 51 14.83 1.13 -2.01
N ASP A 52 15.79 2.04 -2.11
CA ASP A 52 16.08 2.85 -3.31
C ASP A 52 17.53 2.69 -3.82
N PHE A 53 18.28 1.74 -3.26
CA PHE A 53 19.72 1.58 -3.53
C PHE A 53 20.10 0.26 -4.23
N ALA A 54 19.24 -0.77 -4.16
CA ALA A 54 19.58 -2.13 -4.58
C ALA A 54 19.24 -2.43 -6.06
N VAL A 55 18.25 -1.72 -6.62
CA VAL A 55 17.77 -1.90 -8.00
C VAL A 55 17.75 -0.53 -8.68
N LYS A 56 18.23 -0.47 -9.92
CA LYS A 56 18.22 0.79 -10.68
C LYS A 56 16.79 1.18 -11.07
N PRO A 57 16.46 2.48 -11.16
CA PRO A 57 15.10 2.92 -11.48
C PRO A 57 14.50 2.33 -12.76
N GLU A 58 15.31 2.12 -13.80
CA GLU A 58 14.90 1.53 -15.08
C GLU A 58 14.60 0.02 -15.02
N ASP A 59 15.11 -0.67 -13.99
CA ASP A 59 14.94 -2.11 -13.79
C ASP A 59 13.88 -2.43 -12.73
N LEU A 60 13.21 -1.42 -12.18
CA LEU A 60 12.17 -1.60 -11.17
C LEU A 60 10.92 -2.26 -11.78
N ASN A 61 10.55 -3.41 -11.23
CA ASN A 61 9.25 -4.03 -11.47
C ASN A 61 8.21 -3.44 -10.52
N SER A 62 6.95 -3.41 -10.97
CA SER A 62 5.84 -2.98 -10.11
C SER A 62 5.65 -3.94 -8.94
N SER A 63 5.52 -3.38 -7.73
CA SER A 63 5.11 -4.11 -6.54
C SER A 63 3.62 -3.91 -6.27
N HIS A 64 3.00 -4.86 -5.57
CA HIS A 64 1.60 -4.78 -5.14
C HIS A 64 1.51 -4.99 -3.63
N LEU A 65 0.99 -4.00 -2.91
CA LEU A 65 0.78 -4.03 -1.46
C LEU A 65 -0.70 -3.86 -1.16
N ALA A 66 -1.36 -4.93 -0.71
CA ALA A 66 -2.76 -4.89 -0.32
C ALA A 66 -2.90 -4.90 1.21
N PHE A 67 -3.63 -3.92 1.73
CA PHE A 67 -3.93 -3.76 3.14
C PHE A 67 -5.39 -4.10 3.40
N LEU A 68 -5.63 -5.08 4.25
CA LEU A 68 -6.95 -5.34 4.81
C LEU A 68 -7.18 -4.37 5.97
N ILE A 69 -8.19 -3.52 5.84
CA ILE A 69 -8.54 -2.48 6.81
C ILE A 69 -10.03 -2.56 7.16
N SER A 70 -10.44 -1.98 8.27
CA SER A 70 -11.86 -1.87 8.64
C SER A 70 -12.61 -0.92 7.70
N GLU A 71 -13.95 -0.97 7.75
CA GLU A 71 -14.79 -0.02 7.02
C GLU A 71 -14.54 1.44 7.46
N GLU A 72 -14.33 1.69 8.75
CA GLU A 72 -14.02 3.03 9.27
C GLU A 72 -12.66 3.52 8.78
N GLU A 73 -11.63 2.66 8.81
CA GLU A 73 -10.31 2.99 8.27
C GLU A 73 -10.36 3.20 6.75
N PHE A 74 -11.24 2.50 6.02
CA PHE A 74 -11.44 2.74 4.60
C PHE A 74 -12.00 4.13 4.34
N ASP A 75 -12.99 4.57 5.12
CA ASP A 75 -13.53 5.93 5.00
C ASP A 75 -12.45 6.99 5.23
N ALA A 76 -11.64 6.83 6.28
CA ALA A 76 -10.53 7.73 6.58
C ALA A 76 -9.45 7.71 5.49
N THR A 77 -9.07 6.53 5.00
CA THR A 77 -8.08 6.36 3.92
C THR A 77 -8.57 7.00 2.64
N TYR A 78 -9.82 6.75 2.25
CA TYR A 78 -10.41 7.29 1.03
C TYR A 78 -10.59 8.80 1.10
N ALA A 79 -10.92 9.36 2.28
CA ALA A 79 -10.92 10.80 2.49
C ALA A 79 -9.54 11.40 2.17
N ARG A 80 -8.45 10.85 2.73
CA ARG A 80 -7.07 11.32 2.43
C ARG A 80 -6.72 11.22 0.96
N ILE A 81 -7.12 10.14 0.27
CA ILE A 81 -6.91 9.96 -1.17
C ILE A 81 -7.58 11.09 -1.96
N THR A 82 -8.86 11.35 -1.67
CA THR A 82 -9.65 12.36 -2.39
C THR A 82 -9.24 13.80 -2.06
N GLU A 83 -8.96 14.11 -0.79
CA GLU A 83 -8.48 15.44 -0.35
C GLU A 83 -7.15 15.84 -0.98
N ARG A 84 -6.27 14.86 -1.21
CA ARG A 84 -4.99 15.04 -1.90
C ARG A 84 -5.10 15.03 -3.43
N GLY A 85 -6.30 14.79 -3.98
CA GLY A 85 -6.53 14.70 -5.42
C GLY A 85 -5.77 13.55 -6.09
N LEU A 86 -5.52 12.45 -5.38
CA LEU A 86 -4.80 11.30 -5.92
C LEU A 86 -5.69 10.53 -6.90
N GLN A 87 -5.13 10.18 -8.07
CA GLN A 87 -5.79 9.26 -8.99
C GLN A 87 -5.92 7.89 -8.34
N HIS A 88 -7.13 7.33 -8.38
CA HIS A 88 -7.45 6.08 -7.73
C HIS A 88 -8.43 5.27 -8.57
N TRP A 89 -8.35 3.96 -8.44
CA TRP A 89 -8.94 3.01 -9.38
C TRP A 89 -9.69 1.91 -8.65
N ALA A 90 -10.78 1.44 -9.26
CA ALA A 90 -11.53 0.30 -8.79
C ALA A 90 -10.84 -1.03 -9.15
N ASP A 91 -9.90 -1.01 -10.09
CA ASP A 91 -9.21 -2.19 -10.61
C ASP A 91 -7.68 -1.99 -10.70
N PRO A 92 -6.89 -3.07 -10.59
CA PRO A 92 -5.43 -2.97 -10.62
C PRO A 92 -4.87 -2.54 -11.99
N TYR A 93 -5.67 -2.64 -13.06
CA TYR A 93 -5.26 -2.26 -14.42
C TYR A 93 -5.49 -0.78 -14.73
N ARG A 94 -6.08 -0.01 -13.80
CA ARG A 94 -6.35 1.43 -13.93
C ARG A 94 -7.29 1.72 -15.10
N THR A 95 -8.36 0.93 -15.20
CA THR A 95 -9.35 1.06 -16.29
C THR A 95 -10.64 1.74 -15.84
N THR A 96 -10.95 1.69 -14.54
CA THR A 96 -12.16 2.23 -13.93
C THR A 96 -11.79 3.09 -12.74
N GLU A 97 -12.08 4.39 -12.80
CA GLU A 97 -11.83 5.33 -11.70
C GLU A 97 -12.81 5.08 -10.53
N GLY A 98 -12.38 5.30 -9.29
CA GLY A 98 -13.20 5.12 -8.09
C GLY A 98 -12.87 3.87 -7.29
N ILE A 99 -13.90 3.21 -6.75
CA ILE A 99 -13.77 2.05 -5.86
C ILE A 99 -14.54 0.83 -6.38
N ASN A 100 -14.09 -0.37 -6.05
CA ASN A 100 -14.86 -1.60 -6.25
C ASN A 100 -15.68 -1.99 -5.02
N ARG A 101 -16.55 -2.99 -5.18
CA ARG A 101 -17.38 -3.60 -4.13
C ARG A 101 -17.15 -5.10 -4.02
N ASN A 102 -15.91 -5.54 -4.23
CA ASN A 102 -15.54 -6.95 -4.23
C ASN A 102 -15.88 -7.59 -2.88
N ASP A 103 -16.32 -8.85 -2.92
CA ASP A 103 -16.67 -9.64 -1.73
C ASP A 103 -17.73 -8.99 -0.81
N GLY A 104 -18.55 -8.09 -1.35
CA GLY A 104 -19.52 -7.30 -0.58
C GLY A 104 -18.89 -6.23 0.32
N GLY A 105 -17.58 -6.01 0.19
CA GLY A 105 -16.83 -4.96 0.87
C GLY A 105 -16.59 -3.74 -0.03
N ARG A 106 -15.44 -3.11 0.19
CA ARG A 106 -14.90 -2.00 -0.60
C ARG A 106 -13.44 -2.24 -0.93
N GLY A 107 -13.03 -1.77 -2.10
CA GLY A 107 -11.64 -1.83 -2.56
C GLY A 107 -11.24 -0.60 -3.35
N VAL A 108 -10.03 -0.10 -3.16
CA VAL A 108 -9.46 1.00 -3.95
C VAL A 108 -7.97 0.79 -4.18
N TYR A 109 -7.50 1.13 -5.37
CA TYR A 109 -6.09 1.09 -5.73
C TYR A 109 -5.54 2.50 -5.98
N VAL A 110 -4.34 2.80 -5.47
CA VAL A 110 -3.62 4.06 -5.66
C VAL A 110 -2.14 3.74 -5.91
N TRP A 111 -1.49 4.50 -6.78
CA TRP A 111 -0.07 4.31 -7.08
C TRP A 111 0.75 5.25 -6.22
N ASP A 112 1.89 4.76 -5.75
CA ASP A 112 2.87 5.61 -5.05
C ASP A 112 3.40 6.72 -5.98
N PRO A 113 4.03 7.79 -5.43
CA PRO A 113 4.57 8.88 -6.23
C PRO A 113 5.58 8.43 -7.29
N GLY A 114 6.33 7.36 -7.02
CA GLY A 114 7.27 6.77 -7.97
C GLY A 114 6.60 6.02 -9.13
N GLY A 115 5.32 5.67 -8.99
CA GLY A 115 4.53 4.89 -9.95
C GLY A 115 4.94 3.41 -10.02
N THR A 116 5.68 2.92 -9.03
CA THR A 116 6.27 1.57 -8.98
C THR A 116 5.57 0.65 -7.99
N ILE A 117 4.71 1.18 -7.12
CA ILE A 117 3.99 0.41 -6.12
C ILE A 117 2.50 0.68 -6.29
N ALA A 118 1.75 -0.37 -6.62
CA ALA A 118 0.30 -0.38 -6.50
C ALA A 118 -0.05 -0.64 -5.02
N VAL A 119 -0.75 0.30 -4.41
CA VAL A 119 -1.24 0.20 -3.04
C VAL A 119 -2.74 -0.04 -3.10
N GLU A 120 -3.20 -1.13 -2.52
CA GLU A 120 -4.59 -1.52 -2.44
C GLU A 120 -5.09 -1.49 -1.00
N PHE A 121 -6.30 -0.98 -0.80
CA PHE A 121 -7.00 -1.04 0.48
C PHE A 121 -8.31 -1.79 0.29
N ILE A 122 -8.54 -2.86 1.06
CA ILE A 122 -9.74 -3.69 1.01
C ILE A 122 -10.38 -3.84 2.38
N THR A 123 -11.70 -3.97 2.44
CA THR A 123 -12.44 -4.21 3.70
C THR A 123 -12.86 -5.65 3.94
N ARG A 124 -12.68 -6.50 2.93
CA ARG A 124 -12.99 -7.93 2.97
C ARG A 124 -11.85 -8.73 2.34
N PRO A 125 -11.41 -9.85 2.94
CA PRO A 125 -10.50 -10.76 2.28
C PRO A 125 -11.10 -11.29 0.98
N TYR A 126 -10.26 -11.55 -0.02
CA TYR A 126 -10.73 -12.14 -1.27
C TYR A 126 -11.36 -13.52 -1.06
N GLY A 127 -12.49 -13.74 -1.72
CA GLY A 127 -13.28 -14.96 -1.63
C GLY A 127 -14.05 -15.11 -0.31
N SER A 128 -14.16 -14.04 0.48
CA SER A 128 -14.97 -14.05 1.71
C SER A 128 -16.44 -13.69 1.48
N GLY A 129 -16.77 -13.18 0.29
CA GLY A 129 -18.16 -12.89 -0.08
C GLY A 129 -18.98 -14.17 -0.27
N SER A 130 -20.18 -14.20 0.32
CA SER A 130 -21.22 -15.22 0.10
C SER A 130 -22.04 -14.95 -1.16
#